data_AF-A0A914MBV8-F1
#
_entry.id   AF-A0A914MBV8-F1
#
_cell.length_a   1.000
_cell.length_b   1.000
_cell.length_c   1.000
_cell.angle_alpha   90.00
_cell.angle_beta   90.00
_cell.angle_gamma   90.00
#
_symmetry.space_group_name_H-M   'P 1'
#
loop_
_entity.id
_entity.type
_entity.pdbx_description
1 polymer ?
#
loop_
_entity_poly.entity_id
_entity_poly.type
_entity_poly.pdbx_seq_one_letter_code
_entity_poly.pdbx_strand_id
1 'polypeptide(L)'
;MCLNSYLKAADFYKGEEQKSSASKCLVKVGLLAAELEQYQRAMHIFEEISIYESENNMLKYASRGHFFQALLCALCYDSLEAERALKRYTEISPIFKDSDEFKLFAKLLDSVKAGDPDGFTAAVEEKDKVARFDTWHTSILLKIKRSCGDGGEVKAGGSGDAEEDDDLR
;
A
#
# COMPACT_ATOMS: atom_id res chain seq x y z
N MET A 1 3.14 10.60 19.53
CA MET A 1 4.37 10.03 20.14
C MET A 1 4.83 8.74 19.45
N CYS A 2 3.93 7.84 19.03
CA CYS A 2 4.30 6.53 18.46
C CYS A 2 5.13 6.60 17.16
N LEU A 3 4.77 7.47 16.20
CA LEU A 3 5.48 7.56 14.90
C LEU A 3 6.98 7.90 15.07
N ASN A 4 7.29 8.82 15.99
CA ASN A 4 8.67 9.24 16.24
C ASN A 4 9.49 8.14 16.94
N SER A 5 8.85 7.30 17.76
CA SER A 5 9.51 6.15 18.40
C SER A 5 9.85 5.06 17.38
N TYR A 6 8.93 4.74 16.46
CA TYR A 6 9.18 3.75 15.42
C TYR A 6 10.23 4.21 14.40
N LEU A 7 10.29 5.51 14.08
CA LEU A 7 11.31 6.04 13.18
C LEU A 7 12.71 5.97 13.81
N LYS A 8 12.84 6.34 15.09
CA LYS A 8 14.10 6.17 15.83
C LYS A 8 14.53 4.70 15.92
N ALA A 9 13.57 3.78 16.12
CA ALA A 9 13.86 2.35 16.13
C ALA A 9 14.35 1.87 14.75
N ALA A 10 13.72 2.33 13.66
CA ALA A 10 14.15 2.00 12.30
C ALA A 10 15.57 2.50 12.00
N ASP A 11 15.90 3.74 12.39
CA ASP A 11 17.26 4.29 12.25
C ASP A 11 18.30 3.49 13.04
N PHE A 12 17.93 3.03 14.24
CA PHE A 12 18.79 2.17 15.06
C PHE A 12 19.06 0.82 14.36
N TYR A 13 18.02 0.14 13.87
CA TYR A 13 18.17 -1.12 13.14
C TYR A 13 18.92 -0.97 11.81
N LYS A 14 18.80 0.19 11.15
CA LYS A 14 19.56 0.51 9.93
C LYS A 14 21.05 0.66 10.22
N GLY A 15 21.42 1.20 11.39
CA GLY A 15 22.81 1.31 11.86
C GLY A 15 23.43 -0.03 12.29
N GLU A 16 22.62 -0.94 12.83
CA GLU A 16 23.05 -2.28 13.29
C GLU A 16 23.06 -3.34 12.15
N GLU A 17 22.93 -2.92 10.89
CA GLU A 17 22.78 -3.79 9.70
C GLU A 17 21.59 -4.78 9.75
N GLN A 18 20.65 -4.60 10.68
CA GLN A 18 19.44 -5.41 10.84
C GLN A 18 18.32 -4.93 9.92
N LYS A 19 18.53 -5.06 8.61
CA LYS A 19 17.65 -4.48 7.59
C LYS A 19 16.24 -5.09 7.57
N SER A 20 16.08 -6.39 7.85
CA SER A 20 14.76 -7.04 7.94
C SER A 20 13.91 -6.48 9.09
N SER A 21 14.52 -6.32 10.26
CA SER A 21 13.86 -5.70 11.43
C SER A 21 13.51 -4.24 11.16
N ALA A 22 14.42 -3.50 10.51
CA ALA A 22 14.18 -2.11 10.10
C ALA A 22 12.97 -2.01 9.16
N SER A 23 12.88 -2.85 8.13
CA SER A 23 11.73 -2.87 7.21
C SER A 23 10.40 -3.05 7.94
N LYS A 24 10.32 -4.00 8.88
CA LYS A 24 9.09 -4.21 9.68
C LYS A 24 8.68 -2.96 10.46
N CYS A 25 9.65 -2.28 11.10
CA CYS A 25 9.37 -1.03 11.79
C CYS A 25 8.92 0.06 10.82
N LEU A 26 9.57 0.19 9.66
CA LEU A 26 9.24 1.18 8.64
C LEU A 26 7.85 0.96 8.04
N VAL A 27 7.42 -0.30 7.82
CA VAL A 27 6.05 -0.61 7.39
C VAL A 27 5.05 -0.06 8.42
N LYS A 28 5.26 -0.31 9.72
CA LYS A 28 4.41 0.26 10.78
C LYS A 28 4.42 1.79 10.77
N VAL A 29 5.56 2.43 10.53
CA VAL A 29 5.64 3.90 10.36
C VAL A 29 4.80 4.35 9.16
N GLY A 30 4.89 3.66 8.02
CA GLY A 30 4.14 3.97 6.81
C GLY A 30 2.63 3.86 7.01
N LEU A 31 2.17 2.79 7.65
CA LEU A 31 0.75 2.58 7.97
C LEU A 31 0.22 3.69 8.88
N LEU A 32 0.93 3.99 9.97
CA LEU A 32 0.58 5.08 10.89
C LEU A 32 0.61 6.44 10.20
N ALA A 33 1.57 6.68 9.31
CA ALA A 33 1.66 7.92 8.53
C ALA A 33 0.45 8.09 7.60
N ALA A 34 -0.01 7.01 6.96
CA ALA A 34 -1.19 7.02 6.12
C ALA A 34 -2.49 7.28 6.92
N GLU A 35 -2.60 6.73 8.14
CA GLU A 35 -3.70 7.01 9.07
C GLU A 35 -3.73 8.47 9.53
N LEU A 36 -2.55 9.07 9.73
CA LEU A 36 -2.38 10.48 10.06
C LEU A 36 -2.51 11.42 8.83
N GLU A 37 -2.98 10.90 7.70
CA GLU A 37 -3.16 11.63 6.43
C GLU A 37 -1.86 12.18 5.83
N GLN A 38 -0.71 11.69 6.29
CA GLN A 38 0.61 12.05 5.75
C GLN A 38 0.98 11.16 4.56
N TYR A 39 0.15 11.16 3.51
CA TYR A 39 0.30 10.26 2.35
C TYR A 39 1.64 10.40 1.64
N GLN A 40 2.15 11.64 1.49
CA GLN A 40 3.46 11.89 0.89
C GLN A 40 4.58 11.19 1.67
N ARG A 41 4.54 11.25 3.01
CA ARG A 41 5.55 10.60 3.85
C ARG A 41 5.41 9.08 3.81
N ALA A 42 4.19 8.57 3.88
CA ALA A 42 3.91 7.14 3.79
C ALA A 42 4.42 6.57 2.46
N MET A 43 4.14 7.24 1.34
CA MET A 43 4.60 6.86 0.00
C MET A 43 6.11 6.71 -0.06
N HIS A 44 6.88 7.70 0.41
CA HIS A 44 8.35 7.64 0.41
C HIS A 44 8.88 6.47 1.25
N ILE A 45 8.29 6.22 2.41
CA ILE A 45 8.69 5.12 3.30
C ILE A 45 8.42 3.77 2.62
N PHE A 46 7.23 3.58 2.06
CA PHE A 46 6.90 2.34 1.36
C PHE A 46 7.73 2.14 0.09
N GLU A 47 8.05 3.21 -0.64
CA GLU A 47 8.95 3.14 -1.81
C GLU A 47 10.35 2.66 -1.40
N GLU A 48 10.93 3.24 -0.34
CA GLU A 48 12.25 2.82 0.17
C GLU A 48 12.28 1.34 0.56
N ILE A 49 11.26 0.87 1.29
CA ILE A 49 11.15 -0.54 1.70
C ILE A 49 11.00 -1.45 0.48
N SER A 50 10.13 -1.07 -0.46
CA SER A 50 9.81 -1.89 -1.64
C SER A 50 11.02 -2.05 -2.55
N ILE A 51 11.81 -0.98 -2.74
CA ILE A 51 13.07 -1.04 -3.49
C ILE A 51 14.04 -1.99 -2.77
N TYR A 52 14.23 -1.81 -1.46
CA TYR A 52 15.13 -2.66 -0.68
C TYR A 52 14.73 -4.15 -0.72
N GLU A 53 13.44 -4.46 -0.65
CA GLU A 53 12.95 -5.83 -0.75
C GLU A 53 13.00 -6.38 -2.17
N SER A 54 12.89 -5.53 -3.20
CA SER A 54 13.04 -5.92 -4.60
C SER A 54 14.47 -6.36 -4.94
N GLU A 55 15.47 -5.77 -4.29
CA GLU A 55 16.87 -6.22 -4.38
C GLU A 55 17.08 -7.61 -3.77
N ASN A 56 16.24 -7.99 -2.80
CA ASN A 56 16.31 -9.27 -2.11
C ASN A 56 15.41 -10.34 -2.76
N ASN A 57 16.03 -11.32 -3.43
CA ASN A 57 15.32 -12.39 -4.12
C ASN A 57 14.34 -13.22 -3.26
N MET A 58 14.55 -13.28 -1.93
CA MET A 58 13.62 -13.94 -1.01
C MET A 58 12.39 -13.08 -0.68
N LEU A 59 12.53 -11.75 -0.67
CA LEU A 59 11.49 -10.80 -0.29
C LEU A 59 10.78 -10.16 -1.50
N LYS A 60 11.17 -10.51 -2.73
CA LYS A 60 10.56 -10.03 -3.97
C LYS A 60 9.03 -10.23 -4.07
N TYR A 61 8.48 -11.17 -3.30
CA TYR A 61 7.03 -11.38 -3.26
C TYR A 61 6.33 -10.43 -2.28
N ALA A 62 6.99 -10.10 -1.16
CA ALA A 62 6.52 -9.12 -0.18
C ALA A 62 6.59 -7.69 -0.75
N SER A 63 7.64 -7.39 -1.53
CA SER A 63 7.81 -6.07 -2.16
C SER A 63 6.63 -5.69 -3.05
N ARG A 64 5.96 -6.66 -3.69
CA ARG A 64 4.74 -6.41 -4.48
C ARG A 64 3.61 -5.82 -3.65
N GLY A 65 3.43 -6.31 -2.42
CA GLY A 65 2.44 -5.79 -1.49
C GLY A 65 2.77 -4.36 -1.07
N HIS A 66 4.03 -4.10 -0.72
CA HIS A 66 4.47 -2.76 -0.32
C HIS A 66 4.43 -1.74 -1.49
N PHE A 67 4.76 -2.16 -2.72
CA PHE A 67 4.60 -1.32 -3.91
C PHE A 67 3.13 -0.93 -4.12
N PHE A 68 2.21 -1.88 -3.94
CA PHE A 68 0.77 -1.60 -4.02
C PHE A 68 0.32 -0.61 -2.94
N GLN A 69 0.80 -0.73 -1.70
CA GLN A 69 0.52 0.23 -0.63
C GLN A 69 1.07 1.63 -0.94
N ALA A 70 2.30 1.72 -1.48
CA ALA A 70 2.89 2.98 -1.90
C ALA A 70 2.05 3.66 -3.01
N LEU A 71 1.60 2.88 -3.99
CA LEU A 71 0.75 3.35 -5.09
C LEU A 71 -0.61 3.86 -4.61
N LEU A 72 -1.25 3.15 -3.68
CA LEU A 72 -2.51 3.61 -3.08
C LEU A 72 -2.34 4.93 -2.32
N CYS A 73 -1.24 5.09 -1.57
CA CYS A 73 -0.92 6.36 -0.91
C CYS A 73 -0.65 7.47 -1.93
N ALA A 74 0.06 7.17 -3.01
CA ALA A 74 0.30 8.12 -4.10
C ALA A 74 -1.02 8.57 -4.73
N LEU A 75 -1.96 7.64 -4.99
CA LEU A 75 -3.27 7.94 -5.57
C LEU A 75 -4.14 8.79 -4.64
N CYS A 76 -4.02 8.63 -3.32
CA CYS A 76 -4.66 9.50 -2.34
C CYS A 76 -4.11 10.93 -2.34
N TYR A 77 -2.83 11.08 -2.69
CA TYR A 77 -2.16 12.39 -2.73
C TYR A 77 -2.38 13.09 -4.06
N ASP A 78 -2.02 12.45 -5.17
CA ASP A 78 -2.18 12.95 -6.53
C ASP A 78 -2.22 11.78 -7.55
N SER A 79 -3.23 11.79 -8.41
CA SER A 79 -3.37 10.84 -9.52
C SER A 79 -2.23 10.91 -10.54
N LEU A 80 -1.59 12.08 -10.70
CA LEU A 80 -0.43 12.24 -11.58
C LEU A 80 0.81 11.57 -10.98
N GLU A 81 1.01 11.70 -9.66
CA GLU A 81 2.13 11.07 -8.96
C GLU A 81 1.99 9.55 -8.93
N ALA A 82 0.76 9.06 -8.75
CA ALA A 82 0.43 7.64 -8.91
C ALA A 82 0.84 7.08 -10.29
N GLU A 83 0.57 7.79 -11.39
CA GLU A 83 0.97 7.33 -12.72
C GLU A 83 2.49 7.29 -12.91
N ARG A 84 3.19 8.30 -12.37
CA ARG A 84 4.67 8.34 -12.40
C ARG A 84 5.27 7.21 -11.59
N ALA A 85 4.77 7.00 -10.38
CA ALA A 85 5.18 5.89 -9.51
C ALA A 85 4.92 4.54 -10.18
N LEU A 86 3.76 4.37 -10.82
CA LEU A 86 3.42 3.14 -11.54
C LEU A 86 4.44 2.79 -12.64
N LYS A 87 4.85 3.77 -13.45
CA LYS A 87 5.87 3.58 -14.49
C LYS A 87 7.22 3.19 -13.86
N ARG A 88 7.66 3.90 -12.82
CA ARG A 88 8.90 3.62 -12.10
C ARG A 88 8.92 2.22 -11.49
N TYR A 89 7.85 1.80 -10.84
CA TYR A 89 7.78 0.47 -10.21
C TYR A 89 7.76 -0.66 -11.24
N THR A 90 7.18 -0.41 -12.42
CA THR A 90 7.24 -1.35 -13.56
C THR A 90 8.67 -1.53 -14.07
N GLU A 91 9.47 -0.46 -14.06
CA GLU A 91 10.89 -0.50 -14.45
C GLU A 91 11.77 -1.17 -13.38
N ILE A 92 11.48 -0.92 -12.09
CA ILE A 92 12.23 -1.48 -10.97
C ILE A 92 11.96 -2.98 -10.80
N SER A 93 10.70 -3.40 -10.93
CA SER A 93 10.30 -4.80 -10.74
C SER A 93 9.42 -5.30 -11.89
N PRO A 94 9.98 -6.02 -12.87
CA PRO A 94 9.18 -6.59 -13.96
C PRO A 94 8.18 -7.64 -13.47
N ILE A 95 8.43 -8.26 -12.31
CA ILE A 95 7.52 -9.22 -11.66
C ILE A 95 6.22 -8.52 -11.20
N PHE A 96 6.31 -7.23 -10.84
CA PHE A 96 5.14 -6.46 -10.44
C PHE A 96 4.18 -6.23 -11.62
N LYS A 97 4.71 -6.05 -12.84
CA LYS A 97 3.91 -5.81 -14.06
C LYS A 97 2.90 -6.93 -14.35
N ASP A 98 3.31 -8.18 -14.17
CA ASP A 98 2.46 -9.35 -14.44
C ASP A 98 1.50 -9.66 -13.29
N SER A 99 1.66 -8.98 -12.15
CA SER A 99 0.87 -9.22 -10.95
C SER A 99 -0.53 -8.61 -11.08
N ASP A 100 -1.52 -9.27 -10.48
CA ASP A 100 -2.91 -8.81 -10.55
C ASP A 100 -3.14 -7.51 -9.76
N GLU A 101 -2.27 -7.20 -8.81
CA GLU A 101 -2.23 -5.93 -8.07
C GLU A 101 -1.94 -4.75 -9.01
N PHE A 102 -1.05 -4.93 -9.98
CA PHE A 102 -0.74 -3.91 -10.99
C PHE A 102 -1.94 -3.67 -11.90
N LYS A 103 -2.56 -4.75 -12.41
CA LYS A 103 -3.76 -4.66 -13.27
C LYS A 103 -4.91 -3.99 -12.53
N LEU A 104 -5.12 -4.34 -11.26
CA LEU A 104 -6.11 -3.66 -10.43
C LEU A 104 -5.79 -2.18 -10.31
N PHE A 105 -4.57 -1.82 -9.91
CA PHE A 105 -4.21 -0.42 -9.71
C PHE A 105 -4.35 0.41 -10.98
N ALA A 106 -3.96 -0.12 -12.14
CA ALA A 106 -4.16 0.53 -13.43
C ALA A 106 -5.64 0.81 -13.70
N LYS A 107 -6.53 -0.18 -13.49
CA LYS A 107 -7.98 0.02 -13.60
C LYS A 107 -8.48 1.10 -12.62
N LEU A 108 -8.05 1.07 -11.37
CA LEU A 108 -8.45 2.07 -10.36
C LEU A 108 -8.01 3.48 -10.75
N LEU A 109 -6.78 3.64 -11.26
CA LEU A 109 -6.25 4.91 -11.73
C LEU A 109 -7.06 5.45 -12.92
N ASP A 110 -7.41 4.59 -13.87
CA ASP A 110 -8.24 4.96 -15.03
C ASP A 110 -9.66 5.37 -14.59
N SER A 111 -10.29 4.64 -13.67
CA SER A 111 -11.59 5.01 -13.11
C SER A 111 -11.56 6.35 -12.36
N VAL A 112 -10.51 6.60 -11.57
CA VAL A 112 -10.33 7.89 -10.88
C VAL A 112 -10.14 9.04 -11.86
N LYS A 113 -9.40 8.83 -12.95
CA LYS A 113 -9.23 9.84 -14.01
C LYS A 113 -10.49 10.08 -14.82
N ALA A 114 -11.28 9.04 -15.07
CA ALA A 114 -12.56 9.12 -15.76
C ALA A 114 -13.67 9.73 -14.87
N GLY A 115 -13.46 9.78 -13.55
CA GLY A 115 -14.48 10.21 -12.60
C GLY A 115 -15.62 9.21 -12.46
N ASP A 116 -15.33 7.91 -12.59
CA ASP A 116 -16.31 6.82 -12.57
C ASP A 116 -16.22 5.99 -11.26
N PRO A 117 -16.99 6.33 -10.21
CA PRO A 117 -16.96 5.62 -8.93
C PRO A 117 -17.60 4.21 -9.00
N ASP A 118 -18.47 3.95 -9.98
CA ASP A 118 -19.06 2.63 -10.20
C ASP A 118 -18.02 1.67 -10.78
N GLY A 119 -17.26 2.13 -11.78
CA GLY A 119 -16.12 1.39 -12.33
C GLY A 119 -15.05 1.08 -11.27
N PHE A 120 -14.77 2.03 -10.37
CA PHE A 120 -13.86 1.81 -9.25
C PHE A 120 -14.38 0.70 -8.32
N THR A 121 -15.67 0.75 -7.94
CA THR A 121 -16.27 -0.23 -7.03
C THR A 121 -16.27 -1.63 -7.65
N ALA A 122 -16.61 -1.75 -8.95
CA ALA A 122 -16.59 -3.02 -9.66
C ALA A 122 -15.19 -3.67 -9.72
N ALA A 123 -14.14 -2.86 -9.94
CA ALA A 123 -12.77 -3.35 -9.95
C ALA A 123 -12.30 -3.84 -8.57
N VAL A 124 -12.67 -3.12 -7.50
CA VAL A 124 -12.39 -3.55 -6.12
C VAL A 124 -13.12 -4.85 -5.79
N GLU A 125 -14.41 -4.97 -6.13
CA GLU A 125 -15.18 -6.20 -5.90
C GLU A 125 -14.66 -7.41 -6.68
N GLU A 126 -14.20 -7.22 -7.92
CA GLU A 126 -13.59 -8.28 -8.72
C GLU A 126 -12.34 -8.82 -8.03
N LYS A 127 -11.49 -7.93 -7.49
CA LYS A 127 -10.29 -8.36 -6.76
C LYS A 127 -10.63 -8.97 -5.39
N ASP A 128 -11.57 -8.42 -4.64
CA ASP A 128 -11.93 -8.91 -3.30
C ASP A 128 -12.42 -10.38 -3.33
N LYS A 129 -13.07 -10.78 -4.43
CA LYS A 129 -13.46 -12.18 -4.68
C LYS A 129 -12.27 -13.13 -4.83
N VAL A 130 -11.13 -12.63 -5.32
CA VAL A 130 -9.91 -13.42 -5.54
C VAL A 130 -8.98 -13.32 -4.34
N ALA A 131 -8.86 -12.14 -3.75
CA ALA A 131 -7.99 -11.85 -2.62
C ALA A 131 -8.68 -10.81 -1.72
N ARG A 132 -9.04 -11.24 -0.50
CA ARG A 132 -9.66 -10.36 0.49
C ARG A 132 -8.74 -9.19 0.82
N PHE A 133 -9.29 -7.98 0.83
CA PHE A 133 -8.56 -6.81 1.29
C PHE A 133 -8.43 -6.79 2.82
N ASP A 134 -7.26 -6.35 3.28
CA ASP A 134 -7.02 -6.06 4.69
C ASP A 134 -7.72 -4.73 5.08
N THR A 135 -8.00 -4.57 6.38
CA THR A 135 -8.68 -3.41 6.99
C THR A 135 -8.06 -2.08 6.55
N TRP A 136 -6.73 -2.02 6.48
CA TRP A 136 -6.01 -0.83 6.02
C TRP A 136 -6.28 -0.51 4.54
N HIS A 137 -6.25 -1.53 3.67
CA HIS A 137 -6.53 -1.35 2.24
C HIS A 137 -7.95 -0.86 2.01
N THR A 138 -8.93 -1.45 2.71
CA THR A 138 -10.34 -1.02 2.65
C THR A 138 -10.47 0.44 3.09
N SER A 139 -9.82 0.85 4.18
CA SER A 139 -9.86 2.23 4.67
C SER A 139 -9.34 3.24 3.62
N ILE A 140 -8.20 2.93 2.99
CA ILE A 140 -7.60 3.78 1.96
C ILE A 140 -8.45 3.82 0.69
N LEU A 141 -8.94 2.67 0.20
CA LEU A 141 -9.79 2.59 -0.99
C LEU A 141 -11.11 3.36 -0.80
N LEU A 142 -11.73 3.27 0.37
CA LEU A 142 -12.92 4.05 0.71
C LEU A 142 -12.65 5.55 0.67
N LYS A 143 -11.45 5.97 1.08
CA LYS A 143 -11.05 7.37 1.07
C LYS A 143 -10.85 7.89 -0.36
N ILE A 144 -10.22 7.10 -1.22
CA ILE A 144 -10.07 7.39 -2.66
C ILE A 144 -11.45 7.48 -3.31
N LYS A 145 -12.34 6.53 -3.04
CA LYS A 145 -13.72 6.54 -3.58
C LYS A 145 -14.46 7.82 -3.18
N ARG A 146 -14.38 8.24 -1.92
CA ARG A 146 -14.97 9.51 -1.45
C ARG A 146 -14.41 10.74 -2.18
N SER A 147 -13.12 10.72 -2.53
CA SER A 147 -12.50 11.80 -3.31
C SER A 147 -12.95 11.84 -4.77
N CYS A 148 -13.43 10.72 -5.34
CA CYS A 148 -13.84 10.61 -6.74
C CYS A 148 -15.30 11.05 -6.99
N GLY A 149 -16.16 11.03 -5.97
CA GLY A 149 -17.57 11.38 -6.07
C GLY A 149 -18.42 10.46 -5.21
N ASP A 150 -19.17 11.04 -4.26
CA ASP A 150 -20.00 10.30 -3.30
C ASP A 150 -21.03 9.43 -4.05
N GLY A 151 -20.94 8.12 -3.82
CA GLY A 151 -21.74 7.11 -4.49
C GLY A 151 -21.80 5.84 -3.66
N GLY A 152 -22.51 5.92 -2.54
CA GLY A 152 -23.12 4.78 -1.85
C GLY A 152 -22.19 3.97 -0.94
N GLU A 153 -22.60 3.89 0.33
CA GLU A 153 -22.14 2.97 1.37
C GLU A 153 -21.88 1.56 0.81
N VAL A 154 -20.61 1.18 0.71
CA VAL A 154 -20.24 -0.23 0.62
C VAL A 154 -20.34 -0.75 2.04
N LYS A 155 -21.38 -1.56 2.31
CA LYS A 155 -21.61 -2.17 3.62
C LYS A 155 -20.35 -2.90 4.05
N ALA A 156 -19.72 -2.40 5.11
CA ALA A 156 -18.65 -3.05 5.82
C ALA A 156 -19.15 -4.40 6.35
N GLY A 157 -18.93 -5.46 5.56
CA GLY A 157 -19.07 -6.84 5.99
C GLY A 157 -17.87 -7.19 6.87
N GLY A 158 -17.98 -6.87 8.15
CA GLY A 158 -16.97 -7.21 9.16
C GLY A 158 -16.88 -8.71 9.42
N SER A 159 -15.64 -9.17 9.59
CA SER A 159 -15.17 -10.23 10.49
C SER A 159 -13.65 -10.16 10.30
N GLY A 160 -12.88 -9.54 11.20
CA GLY A 160 -12.75 -10.01 12.57
C GLY A 160 -11.90 -11.27 12.52
N ASP A 161 -10.57 -11.08 12.55
CA ASP A 161 -9.60 -11.94 13.24
C ASP A 161 -8.29 -11.14 13.30
N ALA A 162 -8.08 -10.54 14.47
CA ALA A 162 -6.74 -10.24 14.93
C ALA A 162 -6.11 -11.59 15.29
N GLU A 163 -5.05 -11.98 14.59
CA GLU A 163 -4.05 -12.85 15.20
C GLU A 163 -2.74 -12.09 15.25
N GLU A 164 -2.37 -11.82 16.50
CA GLU A 164 -1.14 -11.25 16.98
C GLU A 164 0.06 -12.14 16.61
N ASP A 165 1.22 -11.49 16.58
CA ASP A 165 2.54 -12.10 16.66
C ASP A 165 2.59 -13.31 17.63
N ASP A 166 3.07 -14.47 17.19
CA ASP A 166 3.69 -15.45 18.10
C ASP A 166 4.97 -16.01 17.45
N ASP A 167 6.05 -15.43 17.97
CA ASP A 167 7.37 -15.95 18.27
C ASP A 167 8.02 -17.12 17.49
N LEU A 168 9.31 -16.88 17.26
CA LEU A 168 10.35 -17.88 17.03
C LEU A 168 10.21 -19.07 17.99
N ARG A 169 10.19 -20.28 17.41
CA ARG A 169 10.87 -21.45 17.95
C ARG A 169 11.55 -22.25 16.84
#